data_AF-T0RG43-F1
#
_entry.id   AF-T0RG43-F1
#
_cell.length_a   1.000
_cell.length_b   1.000
_cell.length_c   1.000
_cell.angle_alpha   90.00
_cell.angle_beta   90.00
_cell.angle_gamma   90.00
#
_symmetry.space_group_name_H-M   'P 1'
#
loop_
_entity.id
_entity.type
_entity.pdbx_description
1 polymer ?
#
loop_
_entity_poly.entity_id
_entity_poly.type
_entity_poly.pdbx_seq_one_letter_code
_entity_poly.pdbx_strand_id
1 'polypeptide(L)' 'MIRALIDIYILILIIDVILSYLPQYKGHPFSVKIKQISDFSCGPVRRLMPKLDIPFDISPMVVIFCLKILEVLW' A
#
# COMPACT_ATOMS: atom_id res chain seq x y z
N MET A 1 -6.67 -3.82 20.32
CA MET A 1 -6.66 -4.88 19.29
C MET A 1 -6.78 -4.31 17.88
N ILE A 2 -7.74 -3.41 17.60
CA ILE A 2 -7.92 -2.79 16.27
C ILE A 2 -6.69 -2.01 15.80
N ARG A 3 -6.08 -1.19 16.67
CA ARG A 3 -4.83 -0.45 16.35
C ARG A 3 -3.71 -1.36 15.85
N ALA A 4 -3.49 -2.50 16.51
CA ALA A 4 -2.48 -3.47 16.10
C ALA A 4 -2.75 -4.07 14.71
N LEU A 5 -4.03 -4.29 14.34
CA LEU A 5 -4.39 -4.75 12.99
C LEU A 5 -4.09 -3.68 11.94
N ILE A 6 -4.37 -2.41 12.26
CA ILE A 6 -4.06 -1.27 11.39
C ILE A 6 -2.54 -1.17 11.20
N ASP A 7 -1.76 -1.25 12.27
CA ASP A 7 -0.29 -1.20 12.19
C ASP A 7 0.29 -2.35 11.36
N ILE A 8 -0.21 -3.58 11.53
CA ILE A 8 0.20 -4.72 10.70
C ILE A 8 -0.13 -4.47 9.24
N TYR A 9 -1.31 -3.93 8.94
CA TYR A 9 -1.68 -3.61 7.56
C TYR A 9 -0.81 -2.49 6.98
N ILE A 10 -0.49 -1.46 7.76
CA ILE A 10 0.45 -0.40 7.36
C ILE A 10 1.83 -0.99 7.08
N LEU A 11 2.30 -1.97 7.85
CA LEU A 11 3.55 -2.67 7.57
C LEU A 11 3.50 -3.39 6.21
N ILE A 12 2.38 -4.04 5.85
CA ILE A 12 2.20 -4.65 4.54
C ILE A 12 2.28 -3.61 3.42
N LEU A 13 1.64 -2.45 3.60
CA LEU A 13 1.71 -1.34 2.63
C LEU A 13 3.13 -0.79 2.48
N ILE A 14 3.90 -0.71 3.57
CA ILE A 14 5.32 -0.31 3.52
C ILE A 14 6.14 -1.32 2.71
N ILE A 15 5.91 -2.63 2.93
CA ILE A 15 6.56 -3.68 2.15
C ILE A 15 6.18 -3.55 0.66
N ASP A 16 4.91 -3.28 0.33
CA ASP A 16 4.48 -3.07 -1.06
C ASP A 16 5.18 -1.88 -1.72
N VAL A 17 5.32 -0.77 -1.00
CA VAL A 17 6.07 0.40 -1.47
C VAL A 17 7.50 0.00 -1.80
N ILE A 18 8.21 -0.64 -0.86
CA ILE A 18 9.61 -1.07 -1.06
C ILE A 18 9.73 -2.00 -2.27
N LEU A 19 8.83 -2.99 -2.38
CA LEU A 19 8.82 -3.93 -3.51
C LEU A 19 8.49 -3.24 -4.84
N SER A 20 7.70 -2.16 -4.84
CA SER A 20 7.40 -1.39 -6.04
C SER A 20 8.66 -0.74 -6.64
N TYR A 21 9.64 -0.38 -5.80
CA TYR A 21 10.94 0.16 -6.22
C TYR A 21 11.94 -0.91 -6.66
N LEU A 22 11.67 -2.20 -6.40
CA LEU A 22 12.58 -3.30 -6.70
C LEU A 22 12.04 -4.17 -7.86
N PRO A 23 12.31 -3.80 -9.13
CA PRO A 23 11.73 -4.46 -10.30
C PRO A 23 12.04 -5.96 -10.37
N GLN A 24 13.19 -6.41 -9.84
CA GLN A 24 13.59 -7.81 -9.80
C GLN A 24 12.64 -8.71 -9.00
N TYR A 25 11.88 -8.15 -8.05
CA TYR A 25 10.97 -8.92 -7.20
C TYR A 25 9.51 -8.87 -7.69
N LYS A 26 9.19 -8.15 -8.77
CA LYS A 26 7.80 -8.00 -9.26
C LYS A 26 7.13 -9.34 -9.62
N GLY A 27 7.89 -10.32 -10.09
CA GLY A 27 7.38 -11.67 -10.42
C GLY A 27 7.43 -12.67 -9.28
N HIS A 28 7.99 -12.31 -8.11
CA HIS A 28 8.14 -13.24 -7.01
C HIS A 28 6.77 -13.52 -6.35
N PRO A 29 6.41 -14.79 -6.05
CA PRO A 29 5.09 -15.13 -5.51
C PRO A 29 4.71 -14.35 -4.24
N PHE A 30 5.71 -14.06 -3.39
CA PHE A 30 5.49 -13.26 -2.19
C PHE A 30 5.11 -11.80 -2.52
N SER A 31 5.81 -11.17 -3.46
CA SER A 31 5.52 -9.80 -3.88
C SER A 31 4.16 -9.67 -4.52
N VAL A 32 3.77 -10.66 -5.34
CA VAL A 32 2.43 -10.71 -5.96
C VAL A 32 1.35 -10.78 -4.88
N LYS A 33 1.53 -11.58 -3.82
CA LYS A 33 0.59 -11.64 -2.69
C LYS A 33 0.52 -10.34 -1.90
N ILE A 34 1.66 -9.73 -1.59
CA ILE A 34 1.70 -8.42 -0.92
C ILE A 34 0.97 -7.37 -1.76
N LYS A 35 1.19 -7.37 -3.08
CA LYS A 35 0.52 -6.44 -3.99
C LYS A 35 -0.98 -6.67 -4.02
N GLN A 36 -1.45 -7.91 -4.07
CA GLN A 36 -2.88 -8.25 -4.01
C GLN A 36 -3.55 -7.75 -2.72
N ILE A 37 -2.89 -7.91 -1.56
CA ILE A 37 -3.41 -7.43 -0.28
C ILE A 37 -3.44 -5.90 -0.25
N SER A 38 -2.40 -5.26 -0.78
CA SER A 38 -2.29 -3.80 -0.83
C SER A 38 -3.30 -3.19 -1.80
N ASP A 39 -3.50 -3.81 -2.96
CA ASP A 39 -4.43 -3.34 -4.00
C ASP A 39 -5.90 -3.38 -3.56
N PHE A 40 -6.25 -4.11 -2.49
CA PHE A 40 -7.58 -4.02 -1.88
C PHE A 40 -7.95 -2.57 -1.50
N SER A 41 -7.00 -1.81 -0.95
CA SER A 41 -7.18 -0.39 -0.59
C SER A 41 -6.51 0.55 -1.59
N CYS A 42 -5.31 0.21 -2.08
CA CYS A 42 -4.55 1.01 -3.02
C CYS A 42 -5.16 1.02 -4.42
N GLY A 43 -5.86 -0.04 -4.85
CA GLY A 43 -6.47 -0.15 -6.17
C GLY A 43 -7.54 0.93 -6.43
N PRO A 44 -8.52 1.10 -5.53
CA PRO A 44 -9.47 2.22 -5.60
C PRO A 44 -8.79 3.59 -5.59
N VAL A 45 -7.78 3.79 -4.74
CA VAL A 45 -7.03 5.06 -4.67
C VAL A 45 -6.31 5.33 -5.99
N ARG A 46 -5.65 4.33 -6.58
CA ARG A 46 -4.94 4.47 -7.86
C ARG A 46 -5.88 4.83 -9.02
N ARG A 47 -7.13 4.38 -8.98
CA ARG A 47 -8.16 4.74 -9.97
C ARG A 47 -8.65 6.19 -9.82
N LEU A 48 -8.61 6.73 -8.60
CA LEU A 48 -8.98 8.11 -8.32
C LEU A 48 -7.84 9.09 -8.62
N MET A 49 -6.59 8.64 -8.50
CA MET A 49 -5.43 9.46 -8.83
C MET A 49 -5.35 9.74 -10.34
N PRO A 50 -4.96 10.96 -10.73
CA PRO A 50 -4.67 11.26 -12.13
C PRO A 50 -3.54 10.36 -12.63
N LYS A 51 -3.55 10.03 -13.92
CA LYS A 51 -2.47 9.26 -14.56
C LYS A 51 -1.18 10.08 -14.52
N LEU A 52 -0.43 9.90 -13.45
CA LEU A 52 0.90 10.44 -13.27
C LEU A 52 1.88 9.44 -13.86
N ASP A 53 2.72 9.87 -14.81
CA ASP A 53 3.84 9.07 -15.37
C ASP A 53 4.99 8.95 -14.36
N ILE A 54 4.66 8.54 -13.13
CA ILE A 54 5.61 8.36 -12.05
C ILE A 54 5.97 6.86 -12.01
N PRO A 55 7.27 6.50 -12.00
CA PRO A 55 7.70 5.11 -12.05
C PRO A 55 7.40 4.32 -10.77
N PHE A 56 6.97 4.99 -9.70
CA PHE A 56 6.64 4.42 -8.40
C PHE A 56 5.19 4.71 -8.00
N ASP A 57 4.61 3.79 -7.22
CA ASP A 57 3.22 3.86 -6.81
C ASP A 57 3.06 4.71 -5.54
N ILE A 58 2.39 5.86 -5.65
CA ILE A 58 2.12 6.77 -4.52
C ILE A 58 0.88 6.34 -3.73
N SER A 59 0.03 5.48 -4.30
CA SER A 59 -1.24 5.05 -3.69
C SER A 59 -1.08 4.53 -2.26
N PRO A 60 -0.06 3.71 -1.91
CA PRO A 60 0.13 3.25 -0.54
C PRO A 60 0.41 4.37 0.45
N MET A 61 1.10 5.46 0.05
CA MET A 61 1.33 6.61 0.94
C MET A 61 0.01 7.29 1.32
N VAL A 62 -0.90 7.45 0.35
CA VAL A 62 -2.23 8.02 0.58
C VAL A 62 -3.04 7.12 1.51
N VAL A 63 -3.02 5.81 1.28
CA VAL A 63 -3.72 4.85 2.14
C VAL A 63 -3.16 4.85 3.56
N ILE A 64 -1.84 4.81 3.73
CA ILE A 64 -1.19 4.85 5.05
C ILE A 64 -1.59 6.13 5.80
N PHE A 65 -1.60 7.27 5.12
CA PHE A 65 -2.00 8.54 5.71
C PHE A 65 -3.46 8.50 6.21
N CYS A 66 -4.38 8.01 5.39
CA CYS A 66 -5.78 7.83 5.79
C CYS A 66 -5.94 6.88 6.98
N LEU A 67 -5.20 5.75 6.98
CA LEU A 67 -5.24 4.78 8.07
C LEU A 67 -4.68 5.36 9.37
N LYS A 68 -3.60 6.16 9.32
CA LYS A 68 -3.05 6.82 10.51
C LYS A 68 -4.00 7.87 11.07
N ILE A 69 -4.74 8.60 10.23
CA ILE A 69 -5.81 9.48 10.70
C ILE A 69 -6.90 8.68 11.41
N LEU A 70 -7.37 7.59 10.81
CA LEU A 70 -8.38 6.71 11.44
C LEU A 70 -7.90 6.13 12.77
N GLU A 71 -6.64 5.75 12.85
CA GLU A 71 -6.02 5.24 14.08
C GLU A 71 -5.94 6.32 15.18
N VAL A 72 -5.66 7.58 14.82
CA VAL A 72 -5.64 8.67 15.81
C VAL A 72 -7.05 8.99 16.30
N LEU A 73 -8.07 8.87 15.46
CA LEU A 73 -9.47 9.19 15.77
C LEU A 73 -10.17 8.13 16.65
N TRP A 74 -9.71 6.87 16.67
CA TRP A 74 -10.29 5.75 17.43
C TRP A 74 -9.27 5.09 18.35
#